data_AF-A0A7V8YU89-F1
#
_entry.id   AF-A0A7V8YU89-F1
#
_cell.length_a   1.000
_cell.length_b   1.000
_cell.length_c   1.000
_cell.angle_alpha   90.00
_cell.angle_beta   90.00
_cell.angle_gamma   90.00
#
_symmetry.space_group_name_H-M   'P 1'
#
loop_
_entity.id
_entity.type
_entity.pdbx_description
1 polymer ?
#
loop_
_entity_poly.entity_id
_entity_poly.type
_entity_poly.pdbx_seq_one_letter_code
_entity_poly.pdbx_strand_id
1 'polypeptide(L)'
;MAVLFPATFVVIWLLLPLASSRGLLPVGLSLVVLAVVFRLAELDVLFNLAKLFGLTALGFWFLSYFETVAWAVLIAAIIPWVDAISVWRGPTEYVVSEQPGVLEDVSIGFRIPGEPTSSSATLGPPDVLFFALFLAAAHRFGLRVAWTWLAMTALLGATLVLAATTDVAGLPALPAVAFGFLIPNADLLWRALRRRGLAPVRIYGRIDAAMLDLDADVLERSPGRIVLLTREQPPRNAIVTFDAADGLLTLDSEETLHVHVHELAN
;
A
#
# COMPACT_ATOMS: atom_id res chain seq x y z
N MET A 1 -13.78 0.00 -21.74
CA MET A 1 -13.11 0.65 -20.60
C MET A 1 -13.78 0.40 -19.24
N ALA A 2 -15.12 0.50 -19.12
CA ALA A 2 -15.83 0.44 -17.83
C ALA A 2 -15.67 -0.85 -16.99
N VAL A 3 -15.35 -2.01 -17.62
CA VAL A 3 -15.22 -3.31 -16.90
C VAL A 3 -13.76 -3.75 -16.74
N LEU A 4 -12.92 -3.55 -17.76
CA LEU A 4 -11.50 -3.95 -17.76
C LEU A 4 -10.66 -3.18 -16.73
N PHE A 5 -10.97 -1.89 -16.56
CA PHE A 5 -10.26 -1.02 -15.62
C PHE A 5 -10.45 -1.46 -14.16
N PRO A 6 -11.69 -1.57 -13.61
CA PRO A 6 -11.86 -2.08 -12.26
C PRO A 6 -11.40 -3.54 -12.12
N ALA A 7 -11.59 -4.39 -13.13
CA ALA A 7 -11.12 -5.77 -13.09
C ALA A 7 -9.60 -5.89 -12.87
N THR A 8 -8.80 -4.98 -13.44
CA THR A 8 -7.35 -4.94 -13.21
C THR A 8 -7.03 -4.65 -11.75
N PHE A 9 -7.70 -3.67 -11.15
CA PHE A 9 -7.46 -3.31 -9.75
C PHE A 9 -8.04 -4.31 -8.75
N VAL A 10 -9.05 -5.11 -9.14
CA VAL A 10 -9.50 -6.26 -8.34
C VAL A 10 -8.36 -7.25 -8.14
N VAL A 11 -7.49 -7.47 -9.14
CA VAL A 11 -6.32 -8.35 -9.00
C VAL A 11 -5.43 -7.89 -7.84
N ILE A 12 -5.18 -6.58 -7.72
CA ILE A 12 -4.37 -6.02 -6.63
C ILE A 12 -5.02 -6.29 -5.27
N TRP A 13 -6.34 -6.16 -5.17
CA TRP A 13 -7.08 -6.52 -3.95
C TRP A 13 -6.90 -8.02 -3.63
N LEU A 14 -7.11 -8.90 -4.61
CA LEU A 14 -6.98 -10.35 -4.41
C LEU A 14 -5.58 -10.78 -3.97
N LEU A 15 -4.55 -10.02 -4.32
CA LEU A 15 -3.16 -10.28 -3.92
C LEU A 15 -2.81 -9.76 -2.52
N LEU A 16 -3.68 -9.01 -1.83
CA LEU A 16 -3.40 -8.46 -0.50
C LEU A 16 -2.88 -9.48 0.54
N PRO A 17 -3.35 -10.74 0.58
CA PRO A 17 -2.80 -11.74 1.50
C PRO A 17 -1.29 -11.97 1.32
N LEU A 18 -0.74 -11.71 0.13
CA LEU A 18 0.68 -11.83 -0.16
C LEU A 18 1.50 -10.63 0.32
N ALA A 19 0.86 -9.52 0.73
CA ALA A 19 1.56 -8.29 1.10
C ALA A 19 2.47 -8.42 2.34
N SER A 20 2.27 -9.45 3.18
CA SER A 20 3.11 -9.77 4.33
C SER A 20 4.27 -10.73 4.02
N SER A 21 4.41 -11.19 2.77
CA SER A 21 5.40 -12.20 2.39
C SER A 21 6.82 -11.63 2.31
N ARG A 22 7.81 -12.37 2.85
CA ARG A 22 9.21 -11.92 2.88
C ARG A 22 9.94 -11.95 1.53
N GLY A 23 9.38 -12.62 0.52
CA GLY A 23 9.96 -12.81 -0.81
C GLY A 23 9.50 -11.83 -1.89
N LEU A 24 8.84 -10.72 -1.53
CA LEU A 24 8.22 -9.83 -2.51
C LEU A 24 9.22 -9.13 -3.44
N LEU A 25 10.40 -8.74 -2.93
CA LEU A 25 11.43 -8.09 -3.75
C LEU A 25 11.98 -8.99 -4.86
N PRO A 26 12.52 -10.20 -4.59
CA PRO A 26 13.03 -11.06 -5.65
C PRO A 26 11.92 -11.47 -6.64
N VAL A 27 10.69 -11.68 -6.17
CA VAL A 27 9.54 -11.96 -7.04
C VAL A 27 9.23 -10.76 -7.94
N GLY A 28 9.12 -9.57 -7.38
CA GLY A 28 8.87 -8.33 -8.12
C GLY A 28 9.94 -8.06 -9.18
N LEU A 29 11.22 -8.19 -8.82
CA LEU A 29 12.34 -8.05 -9.75
C LEU A 29 12.32 -9.10 -10.85
N SER A 30 12.03 -10.37 -10.51
CA SER A 30 11.92 -11.45 -11.49
C SER A 30 10.80 -11.19 -12.49
N LEU A 31 9.66 -10.64 -12.04
CA LEU A 31 8.55 -10.27 -12.89
C LEU A 31 8.88 -9.06 -13.80
N VAL A 32 9.66 -8.09 -13.31
CA VAL A 32 10.16 -7.00 -14.14
C VAL A 32 11.10 -7.51 -15.23
N VAL A 33 12.03 -8.41 -14.89
CA VAL A 33 12.91 -9.07 -15.88
C VAL A 33 12.08 -9.87 -16.88
N LEU A 34 11.08 -10.61 -16.41
CA LEU A 34 10.18 -11.38 -17.26
C LEU A 34 9.36 -10.48 -18.20
N ALA A 35 8.95 -9.29 -17.73
CA ALA A 35 8.31 -8.30 -18.59
C ALA A 35 9.23 -7.89 -19.74
N VAL A 36 10.52 -7.63 -19.48
CA VAL A 36 11.50 -7.34 -20.54
C VAL A 36 11.60 -8.50 -21.53
N VAL A 37 11.66 -9.75 -21.05
CA VAL A 37 11.70 -10.94 -21.92
C VAL A 37 10.43 -11.05 -22.78
N PHE A 38 9.25 -10.83 -22.20
CA PHE A 38 8.00 -10.85 -22.95
C PHE A 38 7.90 -9.72 -23.97
N ARG A 39 8.47 -8.55 -23.67
CA ARG A 39 8.56 -7.45 -24.62
C ARG A 39 9.42 -7.83 -25.83
N LEU A 40 10.57 -8.43 -25.59
CA LEU A 40 11.46 -8.93 -26.66
C LEU A 40 10.85 -10.08 -27.47
N ALA A 41 9.96 -10.85 -26.87
CA ALA A 41 9.23 -11.93 -27.54
C ALA A 41 7.92 -11.48 -28.21
N GLU A 42 7.62 -10.17 -28.24
CA GLU A 42 6.38 -9.59 -28.78
C GLU A 42 5.09 -10.14 -28.13
N LEU A 43 5.18 -10.61 -26.87
CA LEU A 43 4.07 -11.16 -26.10
C LEU A 43 3.38 -10.05 -25.27
N ASP A 44 2.69 -9.13 -25.95
CA ASP A 44 2.15 -7.90 -25.36
C ASP A 44 1.23 -8.10 -24.15
N VAL A 45 0.39 -9.14 -24.16
CA VAL A 45 -0.53 -9.44 -23.03
C VAL A 45 0.26 -9.87 -21.79
N LEU A 46 1.22 -10.78 -21.97
CA LEU A 46 2.06 -11.28 -20.89
C LEU A 46 3.00 -10.19 -20.37
N PHE A 47 3.48 -9.33 -21.25
CA PHE A 47 4.24 -8.13 -20.89
C PHE A 47 3.47 -7.23 -19.91
N ASN A 48 2.21 -6.90 -20.23
CA ASN A 48 1.37 -6.07 -19.37
C ASN A 48 1.04 -6.74 -18.04
N LEU A 49 0.75 -8.05 -18.05
CA LEU A 49 0.51 -8.81 -16.82
C LEU A 49 1.76 -8.85 -15.93
N ALA A 50 2.93 -9.11 -16.50
CA ALA A 50 4.20 -9.14 -15.77
C ALA A 50 4.50 -7.78 -15.12
N LYS A 51 4.25 -6.66 -15.83
CA LYS A 51 4.33 -5.31 -15.26
C LYS A 51 3.36 -5.10 -14.09
N LEU A 52 2.09 -5.48 -14.26
CA LEU A 52 1.07 -5.35 -13.21
C LEU A 52 1.46 -6.10 -11.94
N PHE A 53 1.81 -7.38 -12.05
CA PHE A 53 2.21 -8.19 -10.90
C PHE A 53 3.54 -7.72 -10.30
N GLY A 54 4.51 -7.33 -11.14
CA GLY A 54 5.80 -6.80 -10.70
C GLY A 54 5.66 -5.51 -9.89
N LEU A 55 4.92 -4.53 -10.41
CA LEU A 55 4.65 -3.27 -9.71
C LEU A 55 3.82 -3.47 -8.45
N THR A 56 2.88 -4.40 -8.45
CA THR A 56 2.10 -4.76 -7.25
C THR A 56 3.02 -5.34 -6.17
N ALA A 57 3.87 -6.30 -6.52
CA ALA A 57 4.83 -6.90 -5.61
C ALA A 57 5.83 -5.87 -5.08
N LEU A 58 6.31 -4.97 -5.92
CA LEU A 58 7.19 -3.87 -5.52
C LEU A 58 6.48 -2.87 -4.59
N GLY A 59 5.21 -2.54 -4.84
CA GLY A 59 4.41 -1.70 -3.95
C GLY A 59 4.21 -2.34 -2.57
N PHE A 60 3.92 -3.64 -2.53
CA PHE A 60 3.80 -4.39 -1.27
C PHE A 60 5.15 -4.50 -0.54
N TRP A 61 6.24 -4.75 -1.28
CA TRP A 61 7.58 -4.73 -0.70
C TRP A 61 7.94 -3.35 -0.16
N PHE A 62 7.62 -2.28 -0.89
CA PHE A 62 7.92 -0.92 -0.46
C PHE A 62 7.19 -0.56 0.85
N LEU A 63 5.98 -1.10 1.04
CA LEU A 63 5.26 -0.98 2.32
C LEU A 63 6.06 -1.53 3.50
N SER A 64 6.94 -2.53 3.31
CA SER A 64 7.72 -3.12 4.42
C SER A 64 8.59 -2.09 5.15
N TYR A 65 9.01 -1.00 4.47
CA TYR A 65 9.75 0.11 5.08
C TYR A 65 8.91 1.00 5.98
N PHE A 66 7.58 0.90 5.93
CA PHE A 66 6.71 1.79 6.67
C PHE A 66 6.56 1.28 8.08
N GLU A 67 7.13 2.01 9.02
CA GLU A 67 7.00 1.69 10.45
C GLU A 67 5.65 2.11 11.02
N THR A 68 5.12 3.25 10.54
CA THR A 68 3.85 3.82 10.99
C THR A 68 3.00 4.26 9.80
N VAL A 69 1.69 4.40 10.02
CA VAL A 69 0.76 4.92 9.00
C VAL A 69 1.08 6.36 8.58
N ALA A 70 1.83 7.11 9.39
CA ALA A 70 2.24 8.48 9.07
C ALA A 70 3.11 8.53 7.81
N TRP A 71 3.92 7.51 7.54
CA TRP A 71 4.68 7.41 6.29
C TRP A 71 3.76 7.33 5.07
N ALA A 72 2.68 6.54 5.14
CA ALA A 72 1.70 6.46 4.07
C ALA A 72 0.97 7.80 3.86
N VAL A 73 0.62 8.49 4.94
CA VAL A 73 -0.02 9.82 4.87
C VAL A 73 0.93 10.86 4.27
N LEU A 74 2.20 10.86 4.69
CA LEU A 74 3.22 11.78 4.16
C LEU A 74 3.38 11.58 2.65
N ILE A 75 3.51 10.33 2.22
CA ILE A 75 3.65 9.96 0.81
C ILE A 75 2.39 10.34 0.02
N ALA A 76 1.20 10.04 0.55
CA ALA A 76 -0.07 10.48 -0.05
C ALA A 76 -0.22 12.00 -0.12
N ALA A 77 0.40 12.75 0.79
CA ALA A 77 0.39 14.21 0.76
C ALA A 77 1.39 14.79 -0.26
N ILE A 78 2.54 14.15 -0.47
CA ILE A 78 3.61 14.63 -1.36
C ILE A 78 3.34 14.30 -2.81
N ILE A 79 2.96 13.06 -3.11
CA ILE A 79 2.87 12.55 -4.48
C ILE A 79 1.95 13.39 -5.38
N PRO A 80 0.74 13.83 -4.94
CA PRO A 80 -0.14 14.63 -5.79
C PRO A 80 0.54 15.88 -6.34
N TRP A 81 1.44 16.50 -5.55
CA TRP A 81 2.21 17.66 -5.98
C TRP A 81 3.30 17.27 -6.97
N VAL A 82 4.03 16.18 -6.71
CA VAL A 82 5.06 15.68 -7.64
C VAL A 82 4.45 15.35 -8.99
N ASP A 83 3.29 14.70 -8.98
CA ASP A 83 2.55 14.32 -10.18
C ASP A 83 2.04 15.56 -10.94
N ALA A 84 1.39 16.50 -10.24
CA ALA A 84 0.91 17.74 -10.85
C ALA A 84 2.05 18.60 -11.43
N ILE A 85 3.19 18.68 -10.74
CA ILE A 85 4.38 19.40 -11.22
C ILE A 85 5.00 18.65 -12.41
N SER A 86 5.07 17.32 -12.36
CA SER A 86 5.60 16.48 -13.44
C SER A 86 4.79 16.64 -14.72
N VAL A 87 3.47 16.65 -14.61
CA VAL A 87 2.53 16.92 -15.70
C VAL A 87 2.70 18.35 -16.24
N TRP A 88 2.74 19.34 -15.35
CA TRP A 88 2.79 20.75 -15.76
C TRP A 88 4.12 21.13 -16.40
N ARG A 89 5.23 20.55 -15.95
CA ARG A 89 6.55 20.66 -16.58
C ARG A 89 6.69 19.74 -17.80
N GLY A 90 5.58 19.38 -18.43
CA GLY A 90 5.48 18.44 -19.55
C GLY A 90 6.72 18.46 -20.45
N PRO A 91 7.11 17.25 -20.90
CA PRO A 91 8.48 16.78 -21.00
C PRO A 91 9.43 17.92 -21.30
N THR A 92 10.30 18.26 -20.35
CA THR A 92 11.45 19.13 -20.60
C THR A 92 11.96 18.83 -22.01
N GLU A 93 11.96 19.83 -22.87
CA GLU A 93 12.33 19.83 -24.30
C GLU A 93 13.70 19.17 -24.58
N TYR A 94 14.39 18.75 -23.52
CA TYR A 94 15.64 18.01 -23.44
C TYR A 94 15.52 16.46 -23.49
N VAL A 95 14.37 15.85 -23.17
CA VAL A 95 14.17 14.38 -23.22
C VAL A 95 13.50 13.93 -24.52
N VAL A 96 12.81 14.84 -25.20
CA VAL A 96 12.15 14.58 -26.50
C VAL A 96 13.16 14.50 -27.65
N SER A 97 14.38 15.02 -27.48
CA SER A 97 15.41 15.04 -28.52
C SER A 97 16.29 13.79 -28.61
N GLU A 98 16.47 13.00 -27.54
CA GLU A 98 17.51 11.96 -27.52
C GLU A 98 17.02 10.50 -27.49
N GLN A 99 15.83 10.15 -26.97
CA GLN A 99 15.42 8.72 -26.86
C GLN A 99 13.90 8.47 -27.04
N PRO A 100 13.38 8.41 -28.28
CA PRO A 100 11.96 8.19 -28.55
C PRO A 100 11.44 6.79 -28.17
N GLY A 101 12.29 5.77 -27.97
CA GLY A 101 11.85 4.39 -27.73
C GLY A 101 11.60 3.99 -26.26
N VAL A 102 12.04 4.78 -25.27
CA VAL A 102 12.00 4.35 -23.85
C VAL A 102 10.70 4.73 -23.14
N LEU A 103 10.01 5.77 -23.61
CA LEU A 103 8.75 6.24 -23.01
C LEU A 103 7.54 5.38 -23.37
N GLU A 104 7.54 4.76 -24.56
CA GLU A 104 6.45 3.87 -25.01
C GLU A 104 6.51 2.49 -24.32
N ASP A 105 7.70 2.03 -23.95
CA ASP A 105 7.92 0.72 -23.31
C ASP A 105 7.49 0.65 -21.83
N VAL A 106 7.50 1.78 -21.13
CA VAL A 106 7.32 1.81 -19.68
C VAL A 106 5.83 1.81 -19.28
N SER A 107 4.93 2.14 -20.20
CA SER A 107 3.52 2.39 -19.89
C SER A 107 2.63 1.14 -20.06
N ILE A 108 1.66 0.90 -19.18
CA ILE A 108 0.74 -0.26 -19.30
C ILE A 108 -0.43 0.18 -20.17
N GLY A 109 -0.37 -0.15 -21.47
CA GLY A 109 -1.44 0.11 -22.43
C GLY A 109 -2.51 -0.98 -22.38
N PHE A 110 -3.73 -0.63 -22.00
CA PHE A 110 -4.90 -1.50 -22.17
C PHE A 110 -5.36 -1.46 -23.63
N ARG A 111 -5.06 -2.52 -24.40
CA ARG A 111 -5.54 -2.64 -25.79
C ARG A 111 -6.99 -3.10 -25.83
N ILE A 112 -7.84 -2.33 -26.51
CA ILE A 112 -9.24 -2.72 -26.82
C ILE A 112 -9.23 -3.48 -28.15
N PRO A 113 -9.81 -4.68 -28.23
CA PRO A 113 -10.05 -5.33 -29.52
C PRO A 113 -11.12 -4.56 -30.31
N GLY A 114 -10.73 -3.92 -31.43
CA GLY A 114 -11.68 -3.42 -32.44
C GLY A 114 -11.69 -1.91 -32.75
N GLU A 115 -10.83 -1.08 -32.17
CA GLU A 115 -10.76 0.37 -32.48
C GLU A 115 -9.40 0.80 -33.08
N PRO A 116 -9.37 1.77 -34.01
CA PRO A 116 -8.15 2.24 -34.66
C PRO A 116 -7.22 2.98 -33.67
N THR A 117 -6.06 2.36 -33.43
CA THR A 117 -4.69 2.87 -33.13
C THR A 117 -4.43 4.07 -32.20
N SER A 118 -5.40 4.86 -31.70
CA SER A 118 -5.09 6.15 -31.05
C SER A 118 -5.74 6.42 -29.68
N SER A 119 -6.36 5.43 -29.02
CA SER A 119 -6.95 5.64 -27.68
C SER A 119 -6.68 4.45 -26.74
N SER A 120 -5.40 4.18 -26.48
CA SER A 120 -5.04 3.33 -25.34
C SER A 120 -5.14 4.18 -24.07
N ALA A 121 -6.05 3.83 -23.15
CA ALA A 121 -5.99 4.36 -21.80
C ALA A 121 -4.72 3.79 -21.15
N THR A 122 -3.68 4.61 -21.09
CA THR A 122 -2.37 4.21 -20.63
C THR A 122 -2.25 4.52 -19.15
N LEU A 123 -2.07 3.47 -18.33
CA LEU A 123 -1.78 3.62 -16.91
C LEU A 123 -0.26 3.70 -16.71
N GLY A 124 0.18 4.71 -15.95
CA GLY A 124 1.58 4.87 -15.60
C GLY A 124 2.01 3.80 -14.58
N PRO A 125 3.27 3.34 -14.61
CA PRO A 125 3.79 2.48 -13.56
C PRO A 125 3.64 3.05 -12.14
N PRO A 126 3.83 4.37 -11.91
CA PRO A 126 3.59 4.95 -10.59
C PRO A 126 2.15 4.76 -10.11
N ASP A 127 1.15 4.85 -11.00
CA ASP A 127 -0.26 4.71 -10.63
C ASP A 127 -0.55 3.34 -10.03
N VAL A 128 -0.07 2.27 -10.68
CA VAL A 128 -0.23 0.89 -10.20
C VAL A 128 0.54 0.66 -8.91
N LEU A 129 1.79 1.13 -8.83
CA LEU A 129 2.62 0.97 -7.66
C LEU A 129 2.02 1.67 -6.43
N PHE A 130 1.57 2.91 -6.57
CA PHE A 130 0.96 3.66 -5.47
C PHE A 130 -0.43 3.17 -5.11
N PHE A 131 -1.22 2.71 -6.09
CA PHE A 131 -2.49 2.04 -5.80
C PHE A 131 -2.27 0.79 -4.94
N ALA A 132 -1.32 -0.07 -5.32
CA ALA A 132 -0.97 -1.27 -4.56
C ALA A 132 -0.44 -0.93 -3.16
N LEU A 133 0.46 0.06 -3.07
CA LEU A 133 1.02 0.54 -1.81
C LEU A 133 -0.06 1.03 -0.84
N PHE A 134 -0.96 1.91 -1.28
CA PHE A 134 -1.99 2.48 -0.41
C PHE A 134 -3.07 1.46 -0.04
N LEU A 135 -3.42 0.54 -0.94
CA LEU A 135 -4.35 -0.54 -0.62
C LEU A 135 -3.74 -1.50 0.42
N ALA A 136 -2.47 -1.86 0.26
CA ALA A 136 -1.75 -2.68 1.21
C ALA A 136 -1.51 -1.94 2.55
N ALA A 137 -1.27 -0.63 2.52
CA ALA A 137 -1.21 0.18 3.73
C ALA A 137 -2.56 0.18 4.47
N ALA A 138 -3.67 0.30 3.74
CA ALA A 138 -4.99 0.20 4.32
C ALA A 138 -5.23 -1.16 4.98
N HIS A 139 -4.76 -2.24 4.36
CA HIS A 139 -4.82 -3.58 4.94
C HIS A 139 -3.94 -3.71 6.19
N ARG A 140 -2.66 -3.32 6.09
CA ARG A 140 -1.66 -3.46 7.16
C ARG A 140 -2.00 -2.64 8.41
N PHE A 141 -2.56 -1.44 8.24
CA PHE A 141 -2.85 -0.53 9.35
C PHE A 141 -4.32 -0.58 9.81
N GLY A 142 -5.09 -1.58 9.38
CA GLY A 142 -6.49 -1.76 9.82
C GLY A 142 -7.44 -0.64 9.39
N LEU A 143 -7.20 -0.06 8.21
CA LEU A 143 -8.05 0.97 7.61
C LEU A 143 -9.17 0.34 6.76
N ARG A 144 -9.98 1.16 6.09
CA ARG A 144 -11.14 0.70 5.31
C ARG A 144 -10.74 0.23 3.91
N VAL A 145 -10.14 -0.96 3.79
CA VAL A 145 -9.64 -1.53 2.52
C VAL A 145 -10.66 -1.45 1.37
N ALA A 146 -11.89 -1.92 1.58
CA ALA A 146 -12.92 -1.93 0.53
C ALA A 146 -13.29 -0.53 0.04
N TRP A 147 -13.43 0.43 0.97
CA TRP A 147 -13.75 1.81 0.63
C TRP A 147 -12.57 2.53 -0.02
N THR A 148 -11.34 2.26 0.41
CA THR A 148 -10.11 2.72 -0.23
C THR A 148 -10.06 2.25 -1.68
N TRP A 149 -10.28 0.95 -1.93
CA TRP A 149 -10.29 0.40 -3.27
C TRP A 149 -11.36 1.04 -4.16
N LEU A 150 -12.59 1.14 -3.66
CA LEU A 150 -13.71 1.76 -4.38
C LEU A 150 -13.41 3.21 -4.72
N ALA A 151 -12.94 4.00 -3.75
CA ALA A 151 -12.66 5.42 -3.94
C ALA A 151 -11.49 5.67 -4.90
N MET A 152 -10.36 4.95 -4.75
CA MET A 152 -9.24 5.06 -5.68
C MET A 152 -9.64 4.65 -7.10
N THR A 153 -10.35 3.53 -7.26
CA THR A 153 -10.80 3.05 -8.58
C THR A 153 -11.79 4.03 -9.22
N ALA A 154 -12.73 4.56 -8.45
CA ALA A 154 -13.71 5.52 -8.95
C ALA A 154 -13.06 6.86 -9.34
N LEU A 155 -12.18 7.40 -8.51
CA LEU A 155 -11.49 8.67 -8.81
C LEU A 155 -10.52 8.52 -9.98
N LEU A 156 -9.75 7.43 -10.05
CA LEU A 156 -8.84 7.17 -11.16
C LEU A 156 -9.59 6.90 -12.47
N GLY A 157 -10.72 6.20 -12.38
CA GLY A 157 -11.64 6.03 -13.51
C GLY A 157 -12.21 7.37 -13.99
N ALA A 158 -12.62 8.24 -13.06
CA ALA A 158 -13.09 9.58 -13.38
C ALA A 158 -12.01 10.44 -14.03
N THR A 159 -10.75 10.39 -13.56
CA THR A 159 -9.64 11.13 -14.21
C THR A 159 -9.38 10.65 -15.63
N LEU A 160 -9.48 9.34 -15.89
CA LEU A 160 -9.33 8.81 -17.26
C LEU A 160 -10.48 9.21 -18.17
N VAL A 161 -11.73 9.18 -17.67
CA VAL A 161 -12.88 9.65 -18.44
C VAL A 161 -12.76 11.14 -18.74
N LEU A 162 -12.31 11.95 -17.77
CA LEU A 162 -12.05 13.36 -17.97
C LEU A 162 -10.98 13.57 -19.04
N ALA A 163 -9.84 12.87 -18.94
CA ALA A 163 -8.75 12.93 -19.93
C ALA A 163 -9.22 12.57 -21.34
N ALA A 164 -10.05 11.54 -21.46
CA ALA A 164 -10.59 11.10 -22.74
C ALA A 164 -11.67 12.03 -23.32
N THR A 165 -12.31 12.87 -22.50
CA THR A 165 -13.42 13.75 -22.94
C THR A 165 -13.01 15.20 -23.12
N THR A 166 -11.93 15.66 -22.50
CA THR A 166 -11.48 17.05 -22.58
C THR A 166 -10.30 17.28 -23.51
N ASP A 167 -9.77 16.22 -24.14
CA ASP A 167 -8.54 16.25 -24.98
C ASP A 167 -7.33 16.91 -24.29
N VAL A 168 -7.36 17.04 -22.96
CA VAL A 168 -6.24 17.56 -22.18
C VAL A 168 -5.24 16.42 -21.99
N ALA A 169 -4.14 16.49 -22.73
CA ALA A 169 -3.04 15.55 -22.58
C ALA A 169 -2.44 15.65 -21.15
N GLY A 170 -2.40 14.52 -20.45
CA GLY A 170 -1.59 14.36 -19.25
C GLY A 170 -2.22 14.78 -17.92
N LEU A 171 -3.52 14.59 -17.69
CA LEU A 171 -4.09 14.86 -16.36
C LEU A 171 -3.37 14.09 -15.24
N PRO A 172 -3.05 14.74 -14.10
CA PRO A 172 -2.37 14.09 -12.99
C PRO A 172 -3.28 13.05 -12.35
N ALA A 173 -2.86 11.79 -12.40
CA ALA A 173 -3.62 10.62 -11.97
C ALA A 173 -3.37 10.26 -10.50
N LEU A 174 -2.18 10.58 -9.97
CA LEU A 174 -1.82 10.25 -8.60
C LEU A 174 -2.59 11.07 -7.54
N PRO A 175 -3.05 12.31 -7.79
CA PRO A 175 -4.01 12.98 -6.92
C PRO A 175 -5.28 12.14 -6.68
N ALA A 176 -5.82 11.49 -7.73
CA ALA A 176 -7.00 10.65 -7.58
C ALA A 176 -6.73 9.43 -6.68
N VAL A 177 -5.58 8.79 -6.84
CA VAL A 177 -5.19 7.66 -5.97
C VAL A 177 -4.98 8.14 -4.52
N ALA A 178 -4.26 9.23 -4.31
CA ALA A 178 -4.00 9.77 -2.97
C ALA A 178 -5.29 10.19 -2.26
N PHE A 179 -6.18 10.92 -2.92
CA PHE A 179 -7.47 11.30 -2.34
C PHE A 179 -8.37 10.08 -2.12
N GLY A 180 -8.33 9.10 -3.02
CA GLY A 180 -9.03 7.83 -2.87
C GLY A 180 -8.56 7.01 -1.67
N PHE A 181 -7.32 7.20 -1.23
CA PHE A 181 -6.82 6.64 0.03
C PHE A 181 -7.16 7.51 1.24
N LEU A 182 -6.95 8.82 1.18
CA LEU A 182 -7.08 9.72 2.33
C LEU A 182 -8.54 9.92 2.76
N ILE A 183 -9.46 10.17 1.82
CA ILE A 183 -10.85 10.51 2.10
C ILE A 183 -11.59 9.40 2.87
N PRO A 184 -11.64 8.14 2.40
CA PRO A 184 -12.38 7.09 3.09
C PRO A 184 -11.77 6.70 4.43
N ASN A 185 -10.53 7.12 4.73
CA ASN A 185 -9.83 6.79 5.96
C ASN A 185 -9.55 8.01 6.85
N ALA A 186 -10.07 9.20 6.52
CA ALA A 186 -9.68 10.44 7.17
C ALA A 186 -9.83 10.42 8.70
N ASP A 187 -10.93 9.87 9.20
CA ASP A 187 -11.20 9.72 10.64
C ASP A 187 -10.26 8.71 11.32
N LEU A 188 -9.96 7.58 10.67
CA LEU A 188 -9.04 6.56 11.20
C LEU A 188 -7.60 7.05 11.18
N LEU A 189 -7.18 7.69 10.10
CA LEU A 189 -5.87 8.33 9.97
C LEU A 189 -5.71 9.40 11.04
N TRP A 190 -6.70 10.28 11.20
CA TRP A 190 -6.67 11.33 12.23
C TRP A 190 -6.55 10.77 13.65
N ARG A 191 -7.25 9.66 13.95
CA ARG A 191 -7.09 8.96 15.23
C ARG A 191 -5.69 8.36 15.39
N ALA A 192 -5.16 7.70 14.36
CA ALA A 192 -3.84 7.09 14.39
C ALA A 192 -2.71 8.11 14.53
N LEU A 193 -2.80 9.25 13.83
CA LEU A 193 -1.86 10.37 13.92
C LEU A 193 -1.89 11.01 15.32
N ARG A 194 -3.07 11.23 15.90
CA ARG A 194 -3.17 11.76 17.28
C ARG A 194 -2.63 10.81 18.33
N ARG A 195 -2.60 9.49 18.05
CA ARG A 195 -2.06 8.45 18.92
C ARG A 195 -0.57 8.13 18.68
N ARG A 196 0.16 9.00 17.96
CA ARG A 196 1.59 8.82 17.61
C ARG A 196 1.91 7.53 16.82
N GLY A 197 0.96 6.97 16.08
CA GLY A 197 1.24 5.90 15.11
C GLY A 197 1.50 4.50 15.71
N LEU A 198 1.14 4.28 16.98
CA LEU A 198 1.29 2.98 17.64
C LEU A 198 0.29 1.98 17.04
N ALA A 199 0.79 0.85 16.54
CA ALA A 199 -0.06 -0.21 16.02
C ALA A 199 -0.93 -0.75 17.17
N PRO A 200 -2.26 -0.84 17.00
CA PRO A 200 -3.12 -1.45 18.01
C PRO A 200 -2.74 -2.93 18.11
N VAL A 201 -2.27 -3.38 19.27
CA VAL A 201 -2.08 -4.80 19.55
C VAL A 201 -2.92 -5.16 20.74
N ARG A 202 -3.80 -6.13 20.52
CA ARG A 202 -4.63 -6.69 21.57
C ARG A 202 -3.88 -7.84 22.19
N ILE A 203 -3.59 -7.74 23.49
CA ILE A 203 -2.86 -8.78 24.21
C ILE A 203 -3.83 -9.48 25.11
N TYR A 204 -4.03 -10.76 24.81
CA TYR A 204 -4.74 -11.67 25.67
C TYR A 204 -3.75 -12.31 26.63
N GLY A 205 -4.09 -12.30 27.90
CA GLY A 205 -3.37 -12.99 28.95
C GLY A 205 -4.28 -13.78 29.85
N ARG A 206 -3.73 -14.70 30.62
CA ARG A 206 -4.46 -15.43 31.66
C ARG A 206 -3.69 -15.30 32.96
N ILE A 207 -4.33 -14.74 33.98
CA ILE A 207 -3.80 -14.64 35.35
C ILE A 207 -4.68 -15.54 36.20
N ASP A 208 -4.14 -16.59 36.84
CA ASP A 208 -4.82 -17.38 37.88
C ASP A 208 -6.31 -17.67 37.61
N ALA A 209 -6.59 -18.15 36.39
CA ALA A 209 -7.91 -18.45 35.82
C ALA A 209 -8.78 -17.26 35.31
N ALA A 210 -8.41 -16.00 35.56
CA ALA A 210 -9.01 -14.82 34.95
C ALA A 210 -8.39 -14.51 33.57
N MET A 211 -9.23 -14.25 32.57
CA MET A 211 -8.79 -13.80 31.25
C MET A 211 -8.59 -12.28 31.30
N LEU A 212 -7.37 -11.84 30.99
CA LEU A 212 -6.99 -10.44 30.89
C LEU A 212 -6.99 -10.03 29.40
N ASP A 213 -7.90 -9.15 29.02
CA ASP A 213 -7.92 -8.52 27.68
C ASP A 213 -7.31 -7.12 27.84
N LEU A 214 -5.99 -7.02 27.66
CA LEU A 214 -5.30 -5.74 27.67
C LEU A 214 -5.29 -5.17 26.26
N ASP A 215 -6.04 -4.08 26.11
CA ASP A 215 -5.96 -3.24 24.95
C ASP A 215 -4.73 -2.32 25.14
N ALA A 216 -3.71 -2.48 24.29
CA ALA A 216 -2.44 -1.80 24.45
C ALA A 216 -1.90 -1.27 23.12
N ASP A 217 -1.13 -0.20 23.22
CA ASP A 217 -0.45 0.40 22.08
C ASP A 217 1.03 -0.01 22.12
N VAL A 218 1.56 -0.58 21.02
CA VAL A 218 2.98 -0.99 20.95
C VAL A 218 3.87 0.23 20.80
N LEU A 219 4.64 0.55 21.83
CA LEU A 219 5.65 1.61 21.86
C LEU A 219 6.93 1.20 21.14
N GLU A 220 7.42 -0.02 21.37
CA GLU A 220 8.69 -0.49 20.84
C GLU A 220 8.66 -2.01 20.65
N ARG A 221 9.32 -2.50 19.58
CA ARG A 221 9.44 -3.93 19.29
C ARG A 221 10.91 -4.26 19.02
N SER A 222 11.50 -5.09 19.88
CA SER A 222 12.86 -5.62 19.76
C SER A 222 12.82 -7.16 19.72
N PRO A 223 13.88 -7.84 19.23
CA PRO A 223 13.95 -9.30 19.30
C PRO A 223 13.82 -9.77 20.77
N GLY A 224 12.76 -10.51 21.07
CA GLY A 224 12.48 -11.02 22.42
C GLY A 224 11.81 -10.03 23.39
N ARG A 225 11.47 -8.80 22.96
CA ARG A 225 10.85 -7.78 23.84
C ARG A 225 9.86 -6.89 23.08
N ILE A 226 8.69 -6.66 23.65
CA ILE A 226 7.74 -5.64 23.20
C ILE A 226 7.43 -4.71 24.37
N VAL A 227 7.58 -3.41 24.16
CA VAL A 227 7.17 -2.36 25.10
C VAL A 227 5.81 -1.84 24.67
N LEU A 228 4.90 -1.76 25.62
CA LEU A 228 3.49 -1.49 25.41
C LEU A 228 3.05 -0.41 26.39
N LEU A 229 2.03 0.34 25.98
CA LEU A 229 1.29 1.24 26.85
C LEU A 229 -0.14 0.71 26.97
N THR A 230 -0.54 0.31 28.18
CA THR A 230 -1.91 -0.14 28.44
C THR A 230 -2.90 1.02 28.30
N ARG A 231 -4.11 0.73 27.83
CA ARG A 231 -5.19 1.72 27.68
C ARG A 231 -6.02 1.94 28.95
N GLU A 232 -5.59 1.39 30.08
CA GLU A 232 -6.24 1.63 31.38
C GLU A 232 -6.07 3.08 31.84
N GLN A 233 -6.91 3.52 32.79
CA GLN A 233 -6.74 4.79 33.48
C GLN A 233 -6.43 4.52 34.96
N PRO A 234 -5.21 4.82 35.44
CA PRO A 234 -4.10 5.45 34.73
C PRO A 234 -3.37 4.51 33.74
N PRO A 235 -2.78 5.03 32.65
CA PRO A 235 -2.04 4.21 31.69
C PRO A 235 -0.77 3.66 32.33
N ARG A 236 -0.56 2.35 32.21
CA ARG A 236 0.60 1.63 32.73
C ARG A 236 1.53 1.18 31.60
N ASN A 237 2.83 1.21 31.86
CA ASN A 237 3.81 0.64 30.94
C ASN A 237 3.82 -0.87 31.11
N ALA A 238 3.72 -1.61 30.02
CA ALA A 238 3.83 -3.06 30.03
C ALA A 238 4.99 -3.52 29.14
N ILE A 239 5.84 -4.39 29.64
CA ILE A 239 6.94 -4.98 28.89
C ILE A 239 6.66 -6.47 28.76
N VAL A 240 6.49 -6.95 27.54
CA VAL A 240 6.37 -8.37 27.25
C VAL A 240 7.72 -8.88 26.78
N THR A 241 8.33 -9.79 27.53
CA THR A 241 9.56 -10.49 27.16
C THR A 241 9.20 -11.91 26.72
N PHE A 242 9.76 -12.39 25.61
CA PHE A 242 9.44 -13.71 25.05
C PHE A 242 10.59 -14.68 25.32
N ASP A 243 10.30 -15.80 25.99
CA ASP A 243 11.24 -16.92 26.12
C ASP A 243 10.59 -18.21 25.58
N ALA A 244 11.05 -18.64 24.40
CA ALA A 244 10.81 -19.89 23.64
C ALA A 244 9.36 -20.42 23.43
N ALA A 245 8.39 -20.11 24.29
CA ALA A 245 6.97 -20.47 24.19
C ALA A 245 6.07 -19.61 25.09
N ASP A 246 6.64 -18.97 26.14
CA ASP A 246 5.90 -18.20 27.13
C ASP A 246 6.34 -16.73 27.13
N GLY A 247 5.36 -15.83 27.23
CA GLY A 247 5.59 -14.41 27.43
C GLY A 247 5.61 -14.10 28.92
N LEU A 248 6.51 -13.19 29.32
CA LEU A 248 6.54 -12.59 30.65
C LEU A 248 6.13 -11.12 30.51
N LEU A 249 4.97 -10.76 31.02
CA LEU A 249 4.48 -9.38 31.08
C LEU A 249 4.95 -8.75 32.39
N THR A 250 5.69 -7.67 32.31
CA THR A 250 6.04 -6.83 33.45
C THR A 250 5.25 -5.53 33.36
N LEU A 251 4.36 -5.27 34.31
CA LEU A 251 3.61 -4.02 34.44
C LEU A 251 4.35 -3.06 35.40
N ASP A 252 4.56 -1.83 34.95
CA ASP A 252 5.20 -0.72 35.70
C ASP A 252 6.51 -1.10 36.42
N SER A 253 7.22 -2.10 35.90
CA SER A 253 8.51 -2.61 36.43
C SER A 253 8.42 -3.33 37.79
N GLU A 254 7.23 -3.63 38.31
CA GLU A 254 7.06 -4.27 39.63
C GLU A 254 6.23 -5.56 39.57
N GLU A 255 5.22 -5.63 38.70
CA GLU A 255 4.30 -6.76 38.66
C GLU A 255 4.61 -7.67 37.48
N THR A 256 5.06 -8.90 37.75
CA THR A 256 5.49 -9.86 36.73
C THR A 256 4.45 -10.96 36.59
N LEU A 257 3.92 -11.13 35.39
CA LEU A 257 2.81 -12.02 35.08
C LEU A 257 3.19 -12.95 33.92
N HIS A 258 2.90 -14.24 34.06
CA HIS A 258 2.99 -15.19 32.95
C HIS A 258 1.83 -14.98 31.99
N VAL A 259 2.14 -14.82 30.70
CA VAL A 259 1.15 -14.55 29.65
C VAL A 259 1.42 -15.43 28.46
N HIS A 260 0.37 -16.10 27.98
CA HIS A 260 0.38 -16.62 26.62
C HIS A 260 0.00 -15.50 25.67
N VAL A 261 1.00 -14.90 25.04
CA VAL A 261 0.79 -13.86 24.03
C VAL A 261 0.25 -14.55 22.78
N HIS A 262 -1.06 -14.45 22.56
CA HIS A 262 -1.63 -14.72 21.25
C HIS A 262 -1.44 -13.49 20.39
N GLU A 263 -0.35 -13.49 19.61
CA GLU A 263 -0.23 -12.58 18.48
C GLU A 263 -1.36 -12.95 17.51
N LEU A 264 -2.36 -12.08 17.39
CA LEU A 264 -3.30 -12.18 16.28
C LEU A 264 -2.45 -12.07 15.01
N ALA A 265 -2.33 -13.19 14.29
CA ALA A 265 -1.97 -13.12 12.89
C ALA A 265 -3.03 -12.22 12.24
N ASN A 266 -2.60 -11.01 11.87
CA ASN A 266 -3.44 -10.04 11.17
C ASN A 266 -4.09 -10.66 9.94
#